data_AF-A0A966WSM5-F1
#
_entry.id   AF-A0A966WSM5-F1
#
_cell.length_a   1.000
_cell.length_b   1.000
_cell.length_c   1.000
_cell.angle_alpha   90.00
_cell.angle_beta   90.00
_cell.angle_gamma   90.00
#
_symmetry.space_group_name_H-M   'P 1'
#
loop_
_entity.id
_entity.type
_entity.pdbx_description
1 polymer ?
#
loop_
_entity_poly.entity_id
_entity_poly.type
_entity_poly.pdbx_seq_one_letter_code
_entity_poly.pdbx_strand_id
1 'polypeptide(L)'
;EASVPMQAGSKMAAGPIPAQLVAMLQKVRAEVEKNCDYVGEDFAEEARRIHHGESEMRGIYGEATEAETEALRDEGIEVGRIPWLPRADG
;
A
#
# COMPACT_ATOMS: atom_id res chain seq x y z
N GLU A 1 27.06 13.80 6.35
CA GLU A 1 26.26 12.96 7.27
C GLU A 1 25.21 12.21 6.46
N ALA A 2 24.86 11.00 6.92
CA ALA A 2 24.41 9.89 6.10
C ALA A 2 23.04 10.08 5.45
N SER A 3 23.00 9.92 4.12
CA SER A 3 21.76 9.73 3.36
C SER A 3 21.39 8.25 3.47
N VAL A 4 20.31 7.94 4.18
CA VAL A 4 19.74 6.58 4.25
C VAL A 4 18.88 6.33 3.01
N PRO A 5 19.18 5.31 2.18
CA PRO A 5 18.26 4.91 1.13
C PRO A 5 17.17 4.01 1.73
N MET A 6 15.95 4.51 1.91
CA MET A 6 14.76 3.68 2.16
C MET A 6 14.32 3.02 0.85
N GLN A 7 15.08 2.01 0.43
CA GLN A 7 14.58 0.99 -0.50
C GLN A 7 13.75 -0.03 0.30
N ALA A 8 12.45 0.20 0.43
CA ALA A 8 11.49 -0.81 0.89
C ALA A 8 10.76 -1.46 -0.30
N GLY A 9 11.53 -1.95 -1.27
CA GLY A 9 11.06 -2.95 -2.23
C GLY A 9 11.39 -4.33 -1.70
N SER A 10 10.71 -4.78 -0.65
CA SER A 10 10.99 -6.10 -0.05
C SER A 10 10.44 -7.17 -0.98
N LYS A 11 11.31 -7.66 -1.87
CA LYS A 11 11.13 -8.87 -2.66
C LYS A 11 11.12 -10.04 -1.66
N MET A 12 9.98 -10.30 -1.02
CA MET A 12 9.84 -11.42 -0.10
C MET A 12 10.13 -12.71 -0.87
N ALA A 13 11.09 -13.48 -0.36
CA ALA A 13 11.59 -14.70 -0.96
C ALA A 13 10.45 -15.65 -1.35
N ALA A 14 10.55 -16.23 -2.54
CA ALA A 14 9.62 -17.21 -3.10
C ALA A 14 9.70 -18.55 -2.34
N GLY A 15 9.20 -18.56 -1.10
CA GLY A 15 8.96 -19.75 -0.27
C GLY A 15 7.57 -19.67 0.36
N PRO A 16 7.04 -20.79 0.90
CA PRO A 16 5.73 -20.78 1.52
C PRO A 16 5.69 -19.77 2.69
N ILE A 17 4.75 -18.84 2.63
CA ILE A 17 4.54 -17.84 3.68
C ILE A 17 4.11 -18.60 4.95
N PRO A 18 4.82 -18.45 6.09
CA PRO A 18 4.43 -19.12 7.33
C PRO A 18 3.00 -18.75 7.73
N ALA A 19 2.21 -19.72 8.21
CA ALA A 19 0.80 -19.50 8.57
C ALA A 19 0.61 -18.34 9.58
N GLN A 20 1.57 -18.14 10.50
CA GLN A 20 1.54 -17.01 11.43
C GLN A 20 1.69 -15.66 10.71
N LEU A 21 2.54 -15.56 9.68
CA LEU A 21 2.70 -14.34 8.90
C LEU A 21 1.45 -14.06 8.05
N VAL A 22 0.80 -15.11 7.51
CA VAL A 22 -0.49 -14.99 6.82
C VAL A 22 -1.56 -14.40 7.75
N ALA A 23 -1.68 -14.93 8.97
CA ALA A 23 -2.66 -14.43 9.95
C ALA A 23 -2.39 -12.97 10.35
N MET A 24 -1.12 -12.58 10.47
CA MET A 24 -0.75 -11.18 10.73
C MET A 24 -1.13 -10.26 9.56
N LEU A 25 -0.84 -10.66 8.33
CA LEU A 25 -1.19 -9.89 7.13
C LEU A 25 -2.72 -9.74 6.95
N GLN A 26 -3.48 -10.79 7.26
CA GLN A 26 -4.95 -10.73 7.28
C GLN A 26 -5.47 -9.73 8.32
N LYS A 27 -4.85 -9.68 9.50
CA LYS A 27 -5.23 -8.71 10.53
C LYS A 27 -4.91 -7.28 10.10
N VAL A 28 -3.73 -7.05 9.52
CA VAL A 28 -3.36 -5.74 8.96
C VAL A 28 -4.37 -5.31 7.90
N ARG A 29 -4.71 -6.21 6.97
CA ARG A 29 -5.74 -5.95 5.96
C ARG A 29 -7.06 -5.54 6.59
N ALA A 30 -7.57 -6.31 7.55
CA ALA A 30 -8.84 -6.01 8.20
C ALA A 30 -8.82 -4.66 8.93
N GLU A 31 -7.66 -4.26 9.46
CA GLU A 31 -7.48 -2.96 10.09
C GLU A 31 -7.45 -1.82 9.06
N VAL A 32 -6.82 -2.02 7.91
CA VAL A 32 -6.86 -1.07 6.78
C VAL A 32 -8.27 -0.94 6.24
N GLU A 33 -8.97 -2.05 5.96
CA GLU A 33 -10.35 -2.03 5.45
C GLU A 33 -11.33 -1.37 6.44
N LYS A 34 -11.01 -1.35 7.74
CA LYS A 34 -11.84 -0.73 8.78
C LYS A 34 -11.55 0.76 8.99
N ASN A 35 -10.30 1.19 8.81
CA ASN A 35 -9.86 2.56 9.12
C ASN A 35 -9.59 3.41 7.87
N CYS A 36 -9.55 2.79 6.69
CA CYS A 36 -9.25 3.45 5.43
C CYS A 36 -10.39 3.26 4.44
N ASP A 37 -10.53 4.21 3.52
CA ASP A 37 -11.53 4.16 2.45
C ASP A 37 -10.98 3.43 1.23
N TYR A 38 -11.78 2.52 0.69
CA TYR A 38 -11.47 1.85 -0.57
C TYR A 38 -11.77 2.76 -1.75
N VAL A 39 -10.75 3.13 -2.51
CA VAL A 39 -10.86 4.02 -3.67
C VAL A 39 -10.64 3.32 -5.01
N GLY A 40 -10.34 2.01 -5.00
CA GLY A 40 -10.12 1.23 -6.22
C GLY A 40 -8.98 1.78 -7.06
N GLU A 41 -9.18 1.85 -8.38
CA GLU A 41 -8.18 2.33 -9.37
C GLU A 41 -7.87 3.84 -9.23
N ASP A 42 -8.74 4.61 -8.57
CA ASP A 42 -8.55 6.06 -8.36
C ASP A 42 -7.55 6.37 -7.22
N PHE A 43 -6.86 5.36 -6.68
CA PHE A 43 -5.91 5.53 -5.57
C PHE A 43 -4.86 6.58 -5.87
N ALA A 44 -4.31 6.60 -7.08
CA ALA A 44 -3.27 7.54 -7.46
C ALA A 44 -3.77 8.99 -7.50
N GLU A 45 -4.98 9.23 -8.00
CA GLU A 45 -5.57 10.57 -7.96
C GLU A 45 -5.89 10.99 -6.53
N GLU A 46 -6.55 10.13 -5.75
CA GLU A 46 -6.99 10.49 -4.41
C GLU A 46 -5.80 10.73 -3.47
N ALA A 47 -4.71 9.96 -3.62
CA ALA A 47 -3.46 10.19 -2.89
C ALA A 47 -2.88 11.59 -3.16
N ARG A 48 -2.89 12.05 -4.43
CA ARG A 48 -2.46 13.40 -4.79
C ARG A 48 -3.37 14.46 -4.20
N ARG A 49 -4.69 14.29 -4.31
CA ARG A 49 -5.65 15.26 -3.77
C ARG A 49 -5.50 15.41 -2.27
N ILE A 50 -5.29 14.32 -1.53
CA ILE A 50 -5.03 14.36 -0.08
C ILE A 50 -3.69 15.07 0.20
N HIS A 51 -2.64 14.80 -0.57
CA HIS A 51 -1.34 15.44 -0.42
C HIS A 51 -1.39 16.96 -0.66
N HIS A 52 -2.14 17.40 -1.68
CA HIS A 52 -2.32 18.82 -2.00
C HIS A 52 -3.37 19.54 -1.13
N GLY A 53 -4.09 18.81 -0.28
CA GLY A 53 -5.15 19.36 0.56
C GLY A 53 -6.45 19.68 -0.19
N GLU A 54 -6.65 19.07 -1.36
CA GLU A 54 -7.89 19.16 -2.16
C GLU A 54 -8.99 18.21 -1.65
N SER A 55 -8.62 17.19 -0.87
CA SER A 55 -9.52 16.21 -0.27
C SER A 55 -9.26 16.05 1.23
N GLU A 56 -10.23 15.48 1.96
CA GLU A 56 -10.11 15.26 3.41
C GLU A 56 -8.97 14.30 3.74
N MET A 57 -8.15 14.67 4.71
CA MET A 57 -7.02 13.86 5.19
C MET A 57 -7.54 12.59 5.87
N ARG A 58 -7.61 11.49 5.13
CA ARG A 58 -8.05 10.18 5.59
C ARG A 58 -7.17 9.08 5.01
N GLY A 59 -7.15 7.92 5.67
CA GLY A 59 -6.47 6.76 5.13
C GLY A 59 -7.21 6.26 3.90
N ILE A 60 -6.51 6.03 2.80
CA ILE A 60 -7.08 5.43 1.58
C ILE A 60 -6.30 4.18 1.21
N TYR A 61 -6.99 3.22 0.62
CA TYR A 61 -6.36 2.04 0.02
C TYR A 61 -7.06 1.70 -1.28
N GLY A 62 -6.30 1.14 -2.22
CA GLY A 62 -6.82 0.84 -3.53
C GLY A 62 -5.83 0.11 -4.40
N GLU A 63 -6.08 0.20 -5.69
CA GLU A 63 -5.30 -0.40 -6.76
C GLU A 63 -4.51 0.71 -7.45
N ALA A 64 -3.23 0.46 -7.70
CA ALA A 64 -2.38 1.35 -8.46
C ALA A 64 -1.40 0.52 -9.27
N THR A 65 -1.17 0.94 -10.50
CA THR A 65 -0.14 0.37 -11.36
C THR A 65 1.25 0.70 -10.82
N GLU A 66 2.25 0.00 -11.34
CA GLU A 66 3.64 0.25 -10.95
C GLU A 66 4.09 1.67 -11.33
N ALA A 67 3.70 2.12 -12.52
CA ALA A 67 3.98 3.47 -13.01
C ALA A 67 3.32 4.55 -12.13
N GLU A 68 2.07 4.35 -11.70
CA GLU A 68 1.40 5.28 -10.80
C GLU A 68 2.06 5.32 -9.42
N THR A 69 2.42 4.15 -8.88
CA THR A 69 3.14 4.07 -7.61
C THR A 69 4.46 4.85 -7.68
N GLU A 70 5.19 4.73 -8.79
CA GLU A 70 6.47 5.42 -8.99
C GLU A 70 6.27 6.93 -9.12
N ALA A 71 5.29 7.38 -9.92
CA ALA A 71 4.93 8.79 -10.04
C ALA A 71 4.58 9.42 -8.68
N LEU A 72 3.75 8.73 -7.87
CA LEU A 72 3.42 9.19 -6.52
C LEU A 72 4.67 9.38 -5.66
N ARG A 73 5.63 8.46 -5.74
CA ARG A 73 6.89 8.56 -4.98
C ARG A 73 7.77 9.71 -5.46
N ASP A 74 7.83 9.95 -6.76
CA ASP A 74 8.56 11.07 -7.36
C ASP A 74 7.96 12.42 -6.93
N GLU A 75 6.64 12.46 -6.73
CA GLU A 75 5.91 13.62 -6.19
C GLU A 75 6.10 13.80 -4.67
N GLY A 76 6.74 12.85 -3.99
CA GLY A 76 6.94 12.87 -2.54
C GLY A 76 5.78 12.28 -1.73
N ILE A 77 4.87 11.55 -2.38
CA ILE A 77 3.76 10.86 -1.74
C ILE A 77 4.23 9.46 -1.33
N GLU A 78 4.33 9.23 -0.01
CA GLU A 78 4.71 7.92 0.53
C GLU A 78 3.59 6.90 0.36
N VAL A 79 3.83 5.91 -0.49
CA VAL A 79 2.90 4.81 -0.77
C VAL A 79 3.52 3.46 -0.42
N GLY A 80 2.74 2.62 0.27
CA GLY A 80 3.14 1.26 0.64
C GLY A 80 2.36 0.22 -0.15
N ARG A 81 3.04 -0.81 -0.66
CA ARG A 81 2.36 -2.00 -1.21
C ARG A 81 2.23 -3.05 -0.13
N ILE A 82 0.98 -3.37 0.22
CA ILE A 82 0.67 -4.52 1.06
C ILE A 82 0.55 -5.74 0.16
N PRO A 83 1.24 -6.86 0.45
CA PRO A 83 1.03 -8.11 -0.27
C PRO A 83 -0.37 -8.63 0.06
N TRP A 84 -1.32 -8.36 -0.85
CA TRP A 84 -2.65 -8.95 -0.79
C TRP A 84 -2.51 -10.46 -1.01
N LEU A 85 -2.61 -11.22 0.08
CA LEU A 85 -2.67 -12.66 -0.01
C LEU A 85 -3.86 -13.03 -0.90
N PRO A 86 -3.67 -13.85 -1.95
CA PRO A 86 -4.81 -14.40 -2.67
C PRO A 86 -5.70 -15.12 -1.66
N ARG A 87 -7.03 -15.00 -1.83
CA ARG A 87 -7.97 -15.77 -1.01
C ARG A 87 -7.57 -17.24 -1.15
N ALA A 88 -7.41 -17.95 -0.04
CA ALA A 88 -7.06 -19.37 -0.03
C ALA A 88 -8.25 -20.26 -0.43
N ASP A 89 -9.09 -19.78 -1.33
CA ASP A 89 -10.24 -20.50 -1.90
C ASP A 89 -9.86 -20.91 -3.32
N GLY A 90 -9.17 -22.05 -3.41
CA GLY A 90 -8.83 -22.77 -4.64
C GLY A 90 -8.77 -24.26 -4.38
#